data_AF-A0A2G6N7S3-F1
#
_entry.id   AF-A0A2G6N7S3-F1
#
_cell.length_a   1.000
_cell.length_b   1.000
_cell.length_c   1.000
_cell.angle_alpha   90.00
_cell.angle_beta   90.00
_cell.angle_gamma   90.00
#
_symmetry.space_group_name_H-M   'P 1'
#
loop_
_entity.id
_entity.type
_entity.pdbx_description
1 polymer ?
#
loop_
_entity_poly.entity_id
_entity_poly.type
_entity_poly.pdbx_seq_one_letter_code
_entity_poly.pdbx_strand_id
1 'polypeptide(L)'
;KKQDDEPFWRCDLERYPEVDGGVIVLQKGAIRAMVGGVTDRFFNRAVDAKRLMGSTFKPFLFAAAMQFGWSPVDLLDNRRDGFVFMNRPYFPRPDHKSPHDFVTMSWAGIKSENVAAVWLLYHLTDHLAPPQLVEVAAQLDMAPQKEGREESYQQFKHRLRDKYGIVVNRDVIRKAAFDKARNVLKADFLFDDRMDEYQQLQRLHYGLRFERYRDQLKRLLKDKKLSSRAKNDIRFRIGLLKNTYLELGTVFSNFTGFKQYVEREVQAGWDIFKLRSRPYIPPPIGYLVQGVNGKVHYTGGALSGEEYHIWPIEQVISFIDTLNGSQKRTFWEKVRLEDTVSAYTYRQLRDQVEIENDQLLTLRPYSMEVLQHVRDYRVMVGLRYLVSLGKACGITNTLQPVLSFPLGSNVVSLYESARLYETLTTGKRFEILPAEGAKQEAEQQFTSSDQAGLAIIERIEAPDGEVLYEREPSSTEVFDEKNTASLNNILENTVTYGTGRYAHDTVRLHSTDEEHQAELDQYNLPVPLLGKTGTANSYRNASFMGYVPVLIGENETLFSVEGGYTVGVYTGYDTNKPMRKGTTRISGSQGALPIWSTVAEALLDDEQSGEKVDFVDLAFDGLKLQYPQIRQVFL
;
A
#
# COMPACT_ATOMS: atom_id res chain seq x y z
N LYS A 1 74.58 25.98 1.57
CA LYS A 1 73.71 25.29 0.60
C LYS A 1 72.28 25.61 1.03
N LYS A 2 71.59 26.47 0.26
CA LYS A 2 70.18 26.80 0.49
C LYS A 2 69.36 25.53 0.30
N GLN A 3 68.49 25.25 1.27
CA GLN A 3 67.47 24.22 1.21
C GLN A 3 66.19 24.97 0.86
N ASP A 4 65.68 24.73 -0.33
CA ASP A 4 64.45 25.34 -0.84
C ASP A 4 63.26 24.75 -0.07
N ASP A 5 62.75 25.52 0.89
CA ASP A 5 61.43 25.30 1.52
C ASP A 5 60.36 25.93 0.62
N GLU A 6 60.04 25.30 -0.52
CA GLU A 6 58.78 25.59 -1.20
C GLU A 6 57.64 24.76 -0.57
N PRO A 7 56.50 25.37 -0.22
CA PRO A 7 55.36 24.64 0.33
C PRO A 7 54.76 23.76 -0.76
N PHE A 8 54.90 22.44 -0.63
CA PHE A 8 54.20 21.48 -1.47
C PHE A 8 52.70 21.58 -1.22
N TRP A 9 51.96 22.11 -2.19
CA TRP A 9 50.51 22.05 -2.20
C TRP A 9 50.07 20.58 -2.37
N ARG A 10 49.40 20.02 -1.35
CA ARG A 10 48.63 18.79 -1.51
C ARG A 10 47.33 19.14 -2.22
N CYS A 11 47.18 18.70 -3.46
CA CYS A 11 45.93 18.78 -4.19
C CYS A 11 45.30 17.39 -4.28
N ASP A 12 44.03 17.27 -3.90
CA ASP A 12 43.24 16.07 -4.13
C ASP A 12 42.59 16.09 -5.52
N LEU A 13 42.62 14.95 -6.21
CA LEU A 13 41.94 14.80 -7.49
C LEU A 13 40.50 14.37 -7.23
N GLU A 14 39.57 15.33 -7.36
CA GLU A 14 38.15 15.07 -7.26
C GLU A 14 37.50 14.87 -8.63
N ARG A 15 36.52 13.97 -8.71
CA ARG A 15 35.69 13.78 -9.90
C ARG A 15 34.30 14.31 -9.60
N TYR A 16 33.83 15.24 -10.45
CA TYR A 16 32.45 15.69 -10.41
C TYR A 16 31.48 14.50 -10.58
N PRO A 17 30.55 14.31 -9.64
CA PRO A 17 29.60 13.21 -9.72
C PRO A 17 28.61 13.46 -10.87
N GLU A 18 28.35 12.42 -11.67
CA GLU A 18 27.26 12.45 -12.65
C GLU A 18 25.88 12.27 -11.99
N VAL A 19 25.87 11.69 -10.78
CA VAL A 19 24.65 11.59 -9.97
C VAL A 19 24.40 12.94 -9.34
N ASP A 20 23.15 13.37 -9.35
CA ASP A 20 22.73 14.67 -8.82
C ASP A 20 21.57 14.48 -7.84
N GLY A 21 20.96 15.56 -7.36
CA GLY A 21 19.89 15.47 -6.39
C GLY A 21 19.19 16.81 -6.15
N GLY A 22 18.47 16.88 -5.04
CA GLY A 22 17.91 18.13 -4.55
C GLY A 22 17.55 18.01 -3.07
N VAL A 23 17.57 19.15 -2.40
CA VAL A 23 17.19 19.31 -0.99
C VAL A 23 16.15 20.43 -0.91
N ILE A 24 15.13 20.23 -0.09
CA ILE A 24 14.19 21.28 0.27
C ILE A 24 13.82 21.18 1.74
N VAL A 25 13.74 22.33 2.40
CA VAL A 25 13.33 22.46 3.80
C VAL A 25 12.12 23.39 3.85
N LEU A 26 11.03 22.92 4.43
CA LEU A 26 9.80 23.68 4.64
C LEU A 26 9.55 23.88 6.14
N GLN A 27 8.99 25.03 6.49
CA GLN A 27 8.46 25.30 7.83
C GLN A 27 7.21 26.18 7.71
N LYS A 28 6.05 25.67 8.16
CA LYS A 28 4.76 26.38 8.08
C LYS A 28 4.49 26.90 6.66
N GLY A 29 4.74 26.04 5.67
CA GLY A 29 4.60 26.33 4.25
C GLY A 29 5.71 27.17 3.61
N ALA A 30 6.56 27.86 4.39
CA ALA A 30 7.68 28.64 3.86
C ALA A 30 8.87 27.76 3.50
N ILE A 31 9.57 28.09 2.42
CA ILE A 31 10.81 27.44 2.02
C ILE A 31 11.96 28.08 2.80
N ARG A 32 12.56 27.33 3.72
CA ARG A 32 13.70 27.78 4.55
C ARG A 32 15.04 27.54 3.89
N ALA A 33 15.17 26.43 3.16
CA ALA A 33 16.34 26.12 2.37
C ALA A 33 15.94 25.35 1.11
N MET A 34 16.69 25.56 0.03
CA MET A 34 16.45 24.92 -1.26
C MET A 34 17.77 24.76 -2.01
N VAL A 35 18.08 23.53 -2.41
CA VAL A 35 19.25 23.18 -3.22
C VAL A 35 18.80 22.36 -4.42
N GLY A 36 19.09 22.85 -5.62
CA GLY A 36 18.65 22.28 -6.89
C GLY A 36 19.59 21.24 -7.53
N GLY A 37 20.70 20.91 -6.85
CA GLY A 37 21.69 19.94 -7.29
C GLY A 37 23.09 20.23 -6.76
N VAL A 38 24.07 19.47 -7.26
CA VAL A 38 25.50 19.72 -7.00
C VAL A 38 25.92 21.08 -7.57
N THR A 39 25.27 21.49 -8.66
CA THR A 39 25.36 22.85 -9.20
C THR A 39 23.95 23.35 -9.55
N ASP A 40 23.58 24.51 -9.02
CA ASP A 40 22.25 25.12 -9.20
C ASP A 40 22.20 26.04 -10.43
N ARG A 41 22.68 25.53 -11.57
CA ARG A 41 22.73 26.30 -12.81
C ARG A 41 21.64 25.82 -13.78
N PHE A 42 20.75 26.74 -14.16
CA PHE A 42 19.70 26.58 -15.19
C PHE A 42 18.54 25.61 -14.88
N PHE A 43 18.63 24.75 -13.87
CA PHE A 43 17.58 23.80 -13.54
C PHE A 43 17.53 23.51 -12.04
N ASN A 44 16.40 23.80 -11.39
CA ASN A 44 16.25 23.58 -9.96
C ASN A 44 15.51 22.26 -9.70
N ARG A 45 16.27 21.22 -9.36
CA ARG A 45 15.71 19.88 -9.13
C ARG A 45 14.78 19.79 -7.92
N ALA A 46 14.88 20.69 -6.94
CA ALA A 46 14.01 20.68 -5.77
C ALA A 46 12.54 21.01 -6.13
N VAL A 47 12.32 21.81 -7.17
CA VAL A 47 10.98 22.29 -7.56
C VAL A 47 10.55 21.79 -8.94
N ASP A 48 11.47 21.69 -9.90
CA ASP A 48 11.16 21.41 -11.30
C ASP A 48 11.24 19.91 -11.66
N ALA A 49 12.13 19.15 -11.00
CA ALA A 49 12.38 17.76 -11.38
C ALA A 49 11.28 16.83 -10.87
N LYS A 50 10.44 16.37 -11.80
CA LYS A 50 9.38 15.38 -11.52
C LYS A 50 9.97 13.97 -11.49
N ARG A 51 9.89 13.29 -10.35
CA ARG A 51 10.46 11.94 -10.12
C ARG A 51 9.45 10.96 -9.51
N LEU A 52 9.74 9.67 -9.67
CA LEU A 52 9.06 8.61 -8.93
C LEU A 52 9.65 8.54 -7.51
N MET A 53 8.88 8.94 -6.50
CA MET A 53 9.36 8.98 -5.11
C MET A 53 9.27 7.62 -4.40
N GLY A 54 8.72 6.59 -5.05
CA GLY A 54 8.69 5.22 -4.54
C GLY A 54 7.88 5.10 -3.24
N SER A 55 8.38 4.29 -2.31
CA SER A 55 7.72 3.99 -1.04
C SER A 55 7.45 5.17 -0.09
N THR A 56 7.86 6.40 -0.42
CA THR A 56 7.44 7.61 0.34
C THR A 56 5.94 7.87 0.25
N PHE A 57 5.22 7.25 -0.69
CA PHE A 57 3.75 7.34 -0.79
C PHE A 57 3.00 6.41 0.17
N LYS A 58 3.67 5.49 0.88
CA LYS A 58 2.96 4.56 1.80
C LYS A 58 2.32 5.27 2.99
N PRO A 59 3.00 6.20 3.71
CA PRO A 59 2.38 7.00 4.76
C PRO A 59 1.12 7.72 4.31
N PHE A 60 1.11 8.24 3.07
CA PHE A 60 -0.07 8.87 2.48
C PHE A 60 -1.27 7.92 2.34
N LEU A 61 -1.04 6.67 1.91
CA LEU A 61 -2.10 5.66 1.92
C LEU A 61 -2.57 5.35 3.34
N PHE A 62 -1.68 5.29 4.32
CA PHE A 62 -2.04 5.00 5.71
C PHE A 62 -2.89 6.11 6.31
N ALA A 63 -2.56 7.37 6.05
CA ALA A 63 -3.39 8.52 6.47
C ALA A 63 -4.81 8.43 5.89
N ALA A 64 -4.92 8.12 4.58
CA ALA A 64 -6.22 7.91 3.94
C ALA A 64 -6.99 6.72 4.52
N ALA A 65 -6.31 5.63 4.87
CA ALA A 65 -6.93 4.48 5.52
C ALA A 65 -7.45 4.85 6.91
N MET A 66 -6.68 5.60 7.70
CA MET A 66 -7.12 6.04 9.04
C MET A 66 -8.36 6.94 8.97
N GLN A 67 -8.47 7.82 7.96
CA GLN A 67 -9.70 8.60 7.69
C GLN A 67 -10.92 7.72 7.37
N PHE A 68 -10.71 6.51 6.86
CA PHE A 68 -11.76 5.52 6.59
C PHE A 68 -11.97 4.52 7.74
N GLY A 69 -11.40 4.77 8.92
CA GLY A 69 -11.61 3.96 10.12
C GLY A 69 -10.69 2.74 10.24
N TRP A 70 -9.58 2.71 9.49
CA TRP A 70 -8.52 1.74 9.74
C TRP A 70 -7.66 2.17 10.93
N SER A 71 -7.17 1.21 11.70
CA SER A 71 -6.28 1.40 12.84
C SER A 71 -4.84 0.95 12.51
N PRO A 72 -3.79 1.62 13.03
CA PRO A 72 -2.39 1.19 12.86
C PRO A 72 -2.10 -0.28 13.22
N VAL A 73 -2.94 -0.88 14.08
CA VAL A 73 -2.81 -2.28 14.54
C VAL A 73 -3.64 -3.27 13.71
N ASP A 74 -4.44 -2.81 12.75
CA ASP A 74 -5.21 -3.69 11.87
C ASP A 74 -4.28 -4.58 11.04
N LEU A 75 -4.66 -5.86 10.92
CA LEU A 75 -3.90 -6.86 10.18
C LEU A 75 -4.17 -6.74 8.67
N LEU A 76 -3.09 -6.57 7.93
CA LEU A 76 -3.03 -6.53 6.47
C LEU A 76 -2.47 -7.85 5.95
N ASP A 77 -3.08 -8.39 4.89
CA ASP A 77 -2.54 -9.57 4.21
C ASP A 77 -1.29 -9.19 3.41
N ASN A 78 -0.15 -9.78 3.77
CA ASN A 78 1.13 -9.57 3.11
C ASN A 78 1.56 -10.74 2.23
N ARG A 79 0.71 -11.77 2.10
CA ARG A 79 0.99 -12.92 1.23
C ARG A 79 0.92 -12.49 -0.22
N ARG A 80 1.85 -13.01 -1.03
CA ARG A 80 1.92 -12.68 -2.45
C ARG A 80 0.67 -13.16 -3.18
N ASP A 81 -0.09 -12.22 -3.72
CA ASP A 81 -1.36 -12.48 -4.40
C ASP A 81 -1.55 -11.65 -5.69
N GLY A 82 -2.65 -11.89 -6.42
CA GLY A 82 -3.08 -11.16 -7.61
C GLY A 82 -4.30 -10.27 -7.35
N PHE A 83 -4.17 -8.97 -7.63
CA PHE A 83 -5.24 -7.99 -7.46
C PHE A 83 -5.85 -7.65 -8.80
N VAL A 84 -7.13 -7.96 -9.00
CA VAL A 84 -7.82 -7.73 -10.27
C VAL A 84 -8.56 -6.41 -10.20
N PHE A 85 -8.22 -5.48 -11.08
CA PHE A 85 -8.90 -4.21 -11.23
C PHE A 85 -9.13 -3.90 -12.71
N MET A 86 -10.36 -3.57 -13.08
CA MET A 86 -10.74 -3.28 -14.47
C MET A 86 -10.35 -4.42 -15.43
N ASN A 87 -10.68 -5.65 -15.02
CA ASN A 87 -10.28 -6.89 -15.68
C ASN A 87 -8.77 -7.14 -15.79
N ARG A 88 -7.88 -6.32 -15.23
CA ARG A 88 -6.42 -6.51 -15.33
C ARG A 88 -5.85 -7.03 -14.00
N PRO A 89 -5.22 -8.21 -13.97
CA PRO A 89 -4.55 -8.70 -12.77
C PRO A 89 -3.21 -7.97 -12.57
N TYR A 90 -2.98 -7.50 -11.35
CA TYR A 90 -1.74 -6.90 -10.88
C TYR A 90 -1.10 -7.77 -9.81
N PHE A 91 0.18 -8.08 -9.97
CA PHE A 91 0.94 -8.96 -9.07
C PHE A 91 2.10 -8.20 -8.44
N PRO A 92 1.89 -7.48 -7.33
CA PRO A 92 2.97 -6.80 -6.63
C PRO A 92 4.00 -7.82 -6.11
N ARG A 93 5.25 -7.36 -5.97
CA ARG A 93 6.34 -8.17 -5.43
C ARG A 93 6.82 -7.57 -4.12
N PRO A 94 7.09 -8.41 -3.10
CA PRO A 94 7.75 -7.92 -1.91
C PRO A 94 9.22 -7.61 -2.22
N ASP A 95 9.77 -6.59 -1.57
CA ASP A 95 11.18 -6.20 -1.73
C ASP A 95 12.13 -7.11 -0.93
N HIS A 96 11.63 -7.72 0.12
CA HIS A 96 12.33 -8.67 0.98
C HIS A 96 11.40 -9.84 1.35
N LYS A 97 11.95 -10.90 1.97
CA LYS A 97 11.13 -11.98 2.51
C LYS A 97 10.62 -11.57 3.89
N SER A 98 9.34 -11.24 4.00
CA SER A 98 8.71 -10.97 5.29
C SER A 98 8.63 -12.27 6.11
N PRO A 99 8.84 -12.23 7.43
CA PRO A 99 8.64 -13.39 8.30
C PRO A 99 7.16 -13.70 8.56
N HIS A 100 6.25 -12.79 8.20
CA HIS A 100 4.84 -12.90 8.51
C HIS A 100 3.95 -12.81 7.26
N ASP A 101 2.94 -13.68 7.22
CA ASP A 101 1.89 -13.66 6.21
C ASP A 101 0.90 -12.51 6.41
N PHE A 102 0.69 -12.09 7.67
CA PHE A 102 -0.14 -10.96 8.06
C PHE A 102 0.70 -9.99 8.89
N VAL A 103 0.55 -8.69 8.65
CA VAL A 103 1.32 -7.65 9.31
C VAL A 103 0.41 -6.51 9.72
N THR A 104 0.71 -5.81 10.81
CA THR A 104 -0.02 -4.58 11.14
C THR A 104 0.28 -3.48 10.13
N MET A 105 -0.60 -2.47 10.02
CA MET A 105 -0.32 -1.28 9.20
C MET A 105 0.97 -0.58 9.66
N SER A 106 1.21 -0.50 10.97
CA SER A 106 2.46 0.02 11.54
C SER A 106 3.68 -0.76 11.05
N TRP A 107 3.65 -2.10 11.14
CA TRP A 107 4.73 -2.95 10.60
C TRP A 107 4.94 -2.74 9.10
N ALA A 108 3.85 -2.66 8.32
CA ALA A 108 3.91 -2.41 6.89
C ALA A 108 4.58 -1.08 6.55
N GLY A 109 4.42 -0.05 7.40
CA GLY A 109 5.16 1.20 7.32
C GLY A 109 6.64 1.05 7.64
N ILE A 110 6.95 0.51 8.82
CA ILE A 110 8.32 0.36 9.37
C ILE A 110 9.21 -0.47 8.44
N LYS A 111 8.73 -1.65 8.02
CA LYS A 111 9.46 -2.57 7.13
C LYS A 111 9.21 -2.31 5.65
N SER A 112 8.35 -1.35 5.33
CA SER A 112 7.98 -0.98 3.98
C SER A 112 7.50 -2.17 3.15
N GLU A 113 6.50 -2.89 3.64
CA GLU A 113 5.90 -4.05 2.97
C GLU A 113 5.12 -3.62 1.72
N ASN A 114 5.45 -4.15 0.54
CA ASN A 114 4.80 -3.74 -0.72
C ASN A 114 3.43 -4.40 -0.92
N VAL A 115 3.32 -5.67 -0.53
CA VAL A 115 2.11 -6.45 -0.79
C VAL A 115 1.00 -5.99 0.16
N ALA A 116 1.28 -5.86 1.45
CA ALA A 116 0.35 -5.27 2.42
C ALA A 116 -0.13 -3.85 2.03
N ALA A 117 0.75 -2.99 1.49
CA ALA A 117 0.33 -1.66 1.04
C ALA A 117 -0.62 -1.71 -0.17
N VAL A 118 -0.38 -2.59 -1.14
CA VAL A 118 -1.29 -2.77 -2.28
C VAL A 118 -2.60 -3.43 -1.85
N TRP A 119 -2.53 -4.36 -0.90
CA TRP A 119 -3.71 -4.98 -0.29
C TRP A 119 -4.57 -3.93 0.41
N LEU A 120 -3.98 -3.09 1.25
CA LEU A 120 -4.68 -2.01 1.94
C LEU A 120 -5.35 -1.05 0.95
N LEU A 121 -4.67 -0.68 -0.15
CA LEU A 121 -5.31 0.11 -1.20
C LEU A 121 -6.52 -0.61 -1.82
N TYR A 122 -6.38 -1.90 -2.12
CA TYR A 122 -7.46 -2.70 -2.73
C TYR A 122 -8.69 -2.84 -1.82
N HIS A 123 -8.47 -2.77 -0.51
CA HIS A 123 -9.46 -2.86 0.54
C HIS A 123 -9.78 -1.52 1.19
N LEU A 124 -9.26 -0.40 0.69
CA LEU A 124 -9.24 0.90 1.38
C LEU A 124 -10.61 1.31 1.92
N THR A 125 -11.67 1.08 1.16
CA THR A 125 -13.03 1.47 1.50
C THR A 125 -13.79 0.45 2.36
N ASP A 126 -13.22 -0.72 2.66
CA ASP A 126 -13.91 -1.87 3.29
C ASP A 126 -14.39 -1.60 4.73
N HIS A 127 -13.83 -0.61 5.43
CA HIS A 127 -14.32 -0.16 6.74
C HIS A 127 -15.45 0.89 6.66
N LEU A 128 -15.76 1.41 5.46
CA LEU A 128 -16.87 2.36 5.29
C LEU A 128 -18.22 1.64 5.33
N ALA A 129 -19.11 2.10 6.19
CA ALA A 129 -20.52 1.73 6.14
C ALA A 129 -21.17 2.20 4.82
N PRO A 130 -22.26 1.56 4.36
CA PRO A 130 -22.91 1.94 3.10
C PRO A 130 -23.22 3.44 2.95
N PRO A 131 -23.75 4.15 3.97
CA PRO A 131 -23.99 5.59 3.85
C PRO A 131 -22.69 6.40 3.69
N GLN A 132 -21.64 6.04 4.41
CA GLN A 132 -20.33 6.70 4.33
C GLN A 132 -19.68 6.51 2.96
N LEU A 133 -19.79 5.30 2.37
CA LEU A 133 -19.31 5.06 1.02
C LEU A 133 -20.04 5.93 -0.01
N VAL A 134 -21.36 6.08 0.13
CA VAL A 134 -22.17 6.93 -0.75
C VAL A 134 -21.75 8.40 -0.62
N GLU A 135 -21.50 8.88 0.59
CA GLU A 135 -21.03 10.24 0.87
C GLU A 135 -19.67 10.53 0.23
N VAL A 136 -18.68 9.65 0.46
CA VAL A 136 -17.36 9.74 -0.18
C VAL A 136 -17.50 9.69 -1.69
N ALA A 137 -18.32 8.78 -2.23
CA ALA A 137 -18.56 8.69 -3.66
C ALA A 137 -19.22 9.96 -4.22
N ALA A 138 -20.10 10.62 -3.48
CA ALA A 138 -20.76 11.85 -3.91
C ALA A 138 -19.75 12.99 -4.08
N GLN A 139 -18.85 13.17 -3.11
CA GLN A 139 -17.76 14.16 -3.18
C GLN A 139 -16.80 13.92 -4.35
N LEU A 140 -16.68 12.67 -4.80
CA LEU A 140 -15.80 12.27 -5.90
C LEU A 140 -16.50 12.24 -7.27
N ASP A 141 -17.74 12.73 -7.36
CA ASP A 141 -18.56 12.64 -8.56
C ASP A 141 -18.69 11.17 -9.03
N MET A 142 -19.02 10.26 -8.11
CA MET A 142 -19.19 8.82 -8.32
C MET A 142 -20.50 8.26 -7.73
N ALA A 143 -21.34 9.11 -7.12
CA ALA A 143 -22.74 8.83 -6.79
C ALA A 143 -23.68 9.68 -7.66
N PRO A 144 -24.99 9.36 -7.72
CA PRO A 144 -25.97 10.15 -8.46
C PRO A 144 -26.02 11.61 -7.98
N GLN A 145 -26.00 12.57 -8.92
CA GLN A 145 -26.05 13.99 -8.59
C GLN A 145 -27.48 14.42 -8.20
N LYS A 146 -27.58 15.17 -7.09
CA LYS A 146 -28.85 15.71 -6.57
C LYS A 146 -28.96 17.24 -6.67
N GLU A 147 -27.87 17.94 -6.94
CA GLU A 147 -27.86 19.41 -7.04
C GLU A 147 -28.28 19.88 -8.44
N GLY A 148 -29.24 20.81 -8.51
CA GLY A 148 -29.80 21.34 -9.75
C GLY A 148 -30.93 20.47 -10.32
N ARG A 149 -30.64 19.64 -11.32
CA ARG A 149 -31.60 18.69 -11.93
C ARG A 149 -31.19 17.28 -11.58
N GLU A 150 -32.10 16.52 -10.97
CA GLU A 150 -31.87 15.12 -10.60
C GLU A 150 -31.34 14.32 -11.80
N GLU A 151 -30.15 13.77 -11.66
CA GLU A 151 -29.49 13.00 -12.71
C GLU A 151 -30.27 11.71 -12.97
N SER A 152 -30.69 11.48 -14.21
CA SER A 152 -31.37 10.24 -14.55
C SER A 152 -30.44 9.03 -14.43
N TYR A 153 -31.02 7.85 -14.17
CA TYR A 153 -30.26 6.59 -14.11
C TYR A 153 -29.37 6.34 -15.34
N GLN A 154 -29.83 6.70 -16.55
CA GLN A 154 -29.03 6.51 -17.76
C GLN A 154 -27.85 7.48 -17.83
N GLN A 155 -28.02 8.73 -17.38
CA GLN A 155 -26.92 9.69 -17.28
C GLN A 155 -25.88 9.22 -16.27
N PHE A 156 -26.30 8.79 -15.08
CA PHE A 156 -25.38 8.26 -14.07
C PHE A 156 -24.60 7.03 -14.57
N LYS A 157 -25.30 6.10 -15.21
CA LYS A 157 -24.69 4.92 -15.83
C LYS A 157 -23.66 5.31 -16.90
N HIS A 158 -24.00 6.22 -17.80
CA HIS A 158 -23.07 6.68 -18.84
C HIS A 158 -21.86 7.37 -18.23
N ARG A 159 -22.05 8.21 -17.21
CA ARG A 159 -20.95 8.86 -16.49
C ARG A 159 -20.01 7.84 -15.86
N LEU A 160 -20.54 6.85 -15.13
CA LEU A 160 -19.72 5.80 -14.52
C LEU A 160 -18.97 4.95 -15.55
N ARG A 161 -19.62 4.59 -16.66
CA ARG A 161 -19.02 3.81 -17.75
C ARG A 161 -17.94 4.60 -18.49
N ASP A 162 -18.25 5.83 -18.90
CA ASP A 162 -17.44 6.57 -19.88
C ASP A 162 -16.31 7.35 -19.21
N LYS A 163 -16.55 7.92 -18.01
CA LYS A 163 -15.55 8.68 -17.25
C LYS A 163 -14.64 7.77 -16.43
N TYR A 164 -15.19 6.72 -15.83
CA TYR A 164 -14.46 5.86 -14.87
C TYR A 164 -14.27 4.42 -15.35
N GLY A 165 -14.80 4.03 -16.51
CA GLY A 165 -14.63 2.66 -17.03
C GLY A 165 -15.40 1.58 -16.25
N ILE A 166 -16.34 1.96 -15.37
CA ILE A 166 -17.07 1.00 -14.53
C ILE A 166 -18.21 0.38 -15.34
N VAL A 167 -18.05 -0.90 -15.67
CA VAL A 167 -19.03 -1.70 -16.42
C VAL A 167 -19.64 -2.74 -15.50
N VAL A 168 -20.94 -2.62 -15.22
CA VAL A 168 -21.67 -3.60 -14.40
C VAL A 168 -22.53 -4.47 -15.31
N ASN A 169 -22.02 -5.65 -15.64
CA ASN A 169 -22.75 -6.69 -16.39
C ASN A 169 -23.09 -7.87 -15.46
N ARG A 170 -23.76 -8.91 -15.98
CA ARG A 170 -24.14 -10.09 -15.19
C ARG A 170 -22.95 -10.81 -14.55
N ASP A 171 -21.82 -10.91 -15.24
CA ASP A 171 -20.61 -11.53 -14.69
C ASP A 171 -20.06 -10.75 -13.48
N VAL A 172 -20.11 -9.40 -13.57
CA VAL A 172 -19.68 -8.52 -12.48
C VAL A 172 -20.63 -8.60 -11.29
N ILE A 173 -21.94 -8.69 -11.52
CA ILE A 173 -22.93 -8.91 -10.46
C ILE A 173 -22.69 -10.26 -9.77
N ARG A 174 -22.45 -11.32 -10.53
CA ARG A 174 -22.16 -12.65 -9.98
C ARG A 174 -20.82 -12.69 -9.23
N LYS A 175 -19.82 -11.93 -9.67
CA LYS A 175 -18.58 -11.73 -8.90
C LYS A 175 -18.83 -10.97 -7.59
N ALA A 176 -19.65 -9.92 -7.62
CA ALA A 176 -20.02 -9.17 -6.41
C ALA A 176 -20.79 -10.07 -5.42
N ALA A 177 -21.68 -10.93 -5.92
CA ALA A 177 -22.36 -11.96 -5.14
C ALA A 177 -21.37 -12.95 -4.50
N PHE A 178 -20.34 -13.38 -5.23
CA PHE A 178 -19.26 -14.20 -4.68
C PHE A 178 -18.48 -13.51 -3.55
N ASP A 179 -18.09 -12.25 -3.74
CA ASP A 179 -17.38 -11.48 -2.71
C ASP A 179 -18.27 -11.29 -1.46
N LYS A 180 -19.58 -11.05 -1.65
CA LYS A 180 -20.56 -10.93 -0.56
C LYS A 180 -20.76 -12.26 0.17
N ALA A 181 -20.96 -13.36 -0.57
CA ALA A 181 -21.14 -14.70 -0.03
C ALA A 181 -19.97 -15.14 0.85
N ARG A 182 -18.74 -14.85 0.43
CA ARG A 182 -17.53 -15.10 1.24
C ARG A 182 -17.57 -14.45 2.60
N ASN A 183 -18.12 -13.24 2.72
CA ASN A 183 -18.17 -12.53 3.99
C ASN A 183 -19.28 -13.06 4.90
N VAL A 184 -20.44 -13.40 4.33
CA VAL A 184 -21.58 -13.97 5.07
C VAL A 184 -21.21 -15.30 5.72
N LEU A 185 -20.51 -16.17 4.98
CA LEU A 185 -20.12 -17.51 5.46
C LEU A 185 -19.11 -17.51 6.61
N LYS A 186 -18.54 -16.36 6.98
CA LYS A 186 -17.57 -16.28 8.09
C LYS A 186 -18.14 -16.81 9.40
N ALA A 187 -19.37 -16.43 9.72
CA ALA A 187 -20.02 -16.81 10.96
C ALA A 187 -20.25 -18.33 10.99
N ASP A 188 -20.81 -18.88 9.92
CA ASP A 188 -21.11 -20.32 9.82
C ASP A 188 -19.85 -21.16 9.97
N PHE A 189 -18.75 -20.78 9.29
CA PHE A 189 -17.49 -21.51 9.39
C PHE A 189 -16.80 -21.38 10.75
N LEU A 190 -17.04 -20.28 11.47
CA LEU A 190 -16.58 -20.12 12.84
C LEU A 190 -17.35 -21.05 13.79
N PHE A 191 -18.67 -21.13 13.65
CA PHE A 191 -19.51 -22.02 14.45
C PHE A 191 -19.30 -23.51 14.13
N ASP A 192 -18.94 -23.83 12.89
CA ASP A 192 -18.63 -25.19 12.45
C ASP A 192 -17.19 -25.66 12.82
N ASP A 193 -16.38 -24.83 13.47
CA ASP A 193 -14.95 -25.08 13.75
C ASP A 193 -14.13 -25.39 12.47
N ARG A 194 -14.39 -24.63 11.39
CA ARG A 194 -13.74 -24.79 10.07
C ARG A 194 -12.98 -23.55 9.62
N MET A 195 -12.42 -22.80 10.56
CA MET A 195 -11.72 -21.55 10.26
C MET A 195 -10.51 -21.73 9.32
N ASP A 196 -9.83 -22.88 9.37
CA ASP A 196 -8.76 -23.21 8.41
C ASP A 196 -9.27 -23.26 6.96
N GLU A 197 -10.47 -23.80 6.75
CA GLU A 197 -11.08 -23.82 5.42
C GLU A 197 -11.61 -22.46 4.99
N TYR A 198 -12.11 -21.68 5.94
CA TYR A 198 -12.48 -20.30 5.67
C TYR A 198 -11.26 -19.45 5.27
N GLN A 199 -10.10 -19.66 5.87
CA GLN A 199 -8.86 -18.99 5.43
C GLN A 199 -8.47 -19.36 3.99
N GLN A 200 -8.71 -20.62 3.58
CA GLN A 200 -8.50 -21.04 2.18
C GLN A 200 -9.54 -20.43 1.24
N LEU A 201 -10.81 -20.37 1.66
CA LEU A 201 -11.88 -19.68 0.96
C LEU A 201 -11.54 -18.20 0.71
N GLN A 202 -10.92 -17.53 1.69
CA GLN A 202 -10.53 -16.12 1.55
C GLN A 202 -9.45 -15.90 0.49
N ARG A 203 -8.65 -16.92 0.16
CA ARG A 203 -7.65 -16.89 -0.92
C ARG A 203 -8.24 -17.28 -2.27
N LEU A 204 -9.48 -17.76 -2.32
CA LEU A 204 -10.10 -18.21 -3.56
C LEU A 204 -10.49 -17.00 -4.41
N HIS A 205 -9.91 -16.93 -5.60
CA HIS A 205 -10.28 -15.95 -6.62
C HIS A 205 -11.52 -16.39 -7.38
N TYR A 206 -12.38 -15.44 -7.76
CA TYR A 206 -13.56 -15.73 -8.59
C TYR A 206 -13.17 -16.36 -9.95
N GLY A 207 -12.14 -15.81 -10.61
CA GLY A 207 -11.52 -16.41 -11.81
C GLY A 207 -11.96 -15.85 -13.15
N LEU A 208 -12.77 -14.78 -13.18
CA LEU A 208 -13.24 -14.17 -14.42
C LEU A 208 -12.06 -13.82 -15.36
N ARG A 209 -12.01 -14.47 -16.54
CA ARG A 209 -11.00 -14.29 -17.61
C ARG A 209 -9.57 -14.70 -17.23
N PHE A 210 -9.35 -15.45 -16.15
CA PHE A 210 -8.00 -15.87 -15.73
C PHE A 210 -7.32 -16.80 -16.73
N GLU A 211 -8.08 -17.62 -17.45
CA GLU A 211 -7.56 -18.52 -18.48
C GLU A 211 -6.78 -17.78 -19.58
N ARG A 212 -7.34 -16.69 -20.13
CA ARG A 212 -6.64 -15.79 -21.06
C ARG A 212 -5.29 -15.28 -20.52
N TYR A 213 -5.25 -14.87 -19.24
CA TYR A 213 -4.02 -14.36 -18.62
C TYR A 213 -2.98 -15.45 -18.41
N ARG A 214 -3.39 -16.64 -17.99
CA ARG A 214 -2.48 -17.78 -17.88
C ARG A 214 -1.87 -18.13 -19.23
N ASP A 215 -2.64 -18.09 -20.30
CA ASP A 215 -2.12 -18.41 -21.63
C ASP A 215 -1.10 -17.39 -22.13
N GLN A 216 -1.33 -16.10 -21.84
CA GLN A 216 -0.32 -15.06 -22.06
C GLN A 216 0.96 -15.33 -21.26
N LEU A 217 0.84 -15.68 -19.97
CA LEU A 217 1.98 -16.02 -19.12
C LEU A 217 2.72 -17.28 -19.59
N LYS A 218 2.00 -18.32 -20.02
CA LYS A 218 2.59 -19.53 -20.60
C LYS A 218 3.38 -19.22 -21.87
N ARG A 219 2.88 -18.31 -22.72
CA ARG A 219 3.62 -17.84 -23.90
C ARG A 219 4.87 -17.08 -23.50
N LEU A 220 4.78 -16.17 -22.54
CA LEU A 220 5.93 -15.43 -22.00
C LEU A 220 6.99 -16.36 -21.43
N LEU A 221 6.59 -17.43 -20.72
CA LEU A 221 7.49 -18.41 -20.12
C LEU A 221 8.37 -19.15 -21.15
N LYS A 222 7.96 -19.20 -22.43
CA LYS A 222 8.74 -19.80 -23.52
C LYS A 222 9.91 -18.92 -23.99
N ASP A 223 9.99 -17.66 -23.56
CA ASP A 223 11.10 -16.78 -23.92
C ASP A 223 12.42 -17.24 -23.30
N LYS A 224 13.41 -17.50 -24.16
CA LYS A 224 14.75 -17.95 -23.79
C LYS A 224 15.57 -16.88 -23.07
N LYS A 225 15.25 -15.59 -23.24
CA LYS A 225 15.97 -14.45 -22.62
C LYS A 225 15.61 -14.25 -21.14
N LEU A 226 14.59 -14.93 -20.62
CA LEU A 226 14.17 -14.79 -19.23
C LEU A 226 15.16 -15.42 -18.25
N SER A 227 15.52 -14.67 -17.22
CA SER A 227 16.29 -15.19 -16.09
C SER A 227 15.51 -16.26 -15.32
N SER A 228 16.21 -17.16 -14.61
CA SER A 228 15.58 -18.19 -13.77
C SER A 228 14.61 -17.60 -12.74
N ARG A 229 14.96 -16.44 -12.16
CA ARG A 229 14.09 -15.70 -11.23
C ARG A 229 12.81 -15.23 -11.92
N ALA A 230 12.89 -14.71 -13.14
CA ALA A 230 11.70 -14.29 -13.89
C ALA A 230 10.81 -15.48 -14.28
N LYS A 231 11.40 -16.62 -14.65
CA LYS A 231 10.64 -17.87 -14.93
C LYS A 231 9.90 -18.38 -13.70
N ASN A 232 10.55 -18.41 -12.53
CA ASN A 232 9.91 -18.80 -11.27
C ASN A 232 8.77 -17.84 -10.89
N ASP A 233 8.97 -16.54 -11.08
CA ASP A 233 7.95 -15.52 -10.86
C ASP A 233 6.72 -15.74 -11.73
N ILE A 234 6.90 -16.02 -13.03
CA ILE A 234 5.81 -16.32 -13.97
C ILE A 234 5.07 -17.61 -13.59
N ARG A 235 5.80 -18.68 -13.26
CA ARG A 235 5.17 -19.95 -12.82
C ARG A 235 4.29 -19.74 -11.58
N PHE A 236 4.77 -18.96 -10.61
CA PHE A 236 3.99 -18.61 -9.44
C PHE A 236 2.70 -17.87 -9.80
N ARG A 237 2.76 -16.87 -10.69
CA ARG A 237 1.55 -16.15 -11.17
C ARG A 237 0.57 -17.08 -11.86
N ILE A 238 1.07 -18.02 -12.67
CA ILE A 238 0.20 -19.05 -13.29
C ILE A 238 -0.49 -19.87 -12.21
N GLY A 239 0.22 -20.22 -11.13
CA GLY A 239 -0.35 -20.90 -9.96
C GLY A 239 -1.46 -20.11 -9.27
N LEU A 240 -1.26 -18.81 -9.01
CA LEU A 240 -2.30 -17.94 -8.43
C LEU A 240 -3.57 -17.84 -9.28
N LEU A 241 -3.43 -17.96 -10.60
CA LEU A 241 -4.54 -17.89 -11.54
C LEU A 241 -5.22 -19.24 -11.78
N LYS A 242 -4.80 -20.31 -11.10
CA LYS A 242 -5.44 -21.64 -11.13
C LYS A 242 -6.39 -21.81 -9.94
N ASN A 243 -7.22 -22.85 -10.03
CA ASN A 243 -8.10 -23.30 -8.95
C ASN A 243 -9.03 -22.19 -8.46
N THR A 244 -9.57 -21.43 -9.40
CA THR A 244 -10.52 -20.35 -9.13
C THR A 244 -11.91 -20.89 -8.86
N TYR A 245 -12.81 -20.08 -8.29
CA TYR A 245 -14.21 -20.47 -8.07
C TYR A 245 -14.87 -21.03 -9.33
N LEU A 246 -14.73 -20.33 -10.47
CA LEU A 246 -15.31 -20.78 -11.74
C LEU A 246 -14.76 -22.14 -12.21
N GLU A 247 -13.46 -22.39 -12.01
CA GLU A 247 -12.84 -23.66 -12.40
C GLU A 247 -13.22 -24.80 -11.45
N LEU A 248 -13.26 -24.51 -10.16
CA LEU A 248 -13.71 -25.46 -9.15
C LEU A 248 -15.17 -25.85 -9.36
N GLY A 249 -15.99 -25.02 -10.02
CA GLY A 249 -17.35 -25.40 -10.42
C GLY A 249 -17.38 -26.59 -11.38
N THR A 250 -16.49 -26.62 -12.37
CA THR A 250 -16.35 -27.77 -13.26
C THR A 250 -15.82 -28.99 -12.51
N VAL A 251 -14.82 -28.81 -11.65
CA VAL A 251 -14.27 -29.90 -10.82
C VAL A 251 -15.33 -30.48 -9.89
N PHE A 252 -16.13 -29.64 -9.24
CA PHE A 252 -17.19 -30.04 -8.33
C PHE A 252 -18.32 -30.79 -9.04
N SER A 253 -18.67 -30.38 -10.27
CA SER A 253 -19.64 -31.10 -11.10
C SER A 253 -19.15 -32.51 -11.42
N ASN A 254 -17.88 -32.65 -11.84
CA ASN A 254 -17.26 -33.94 -12.11
C ASN A 254 -17.18 -34.80 -10.83
N PHE A 255 -16.80 -34.20 -9.70
CA PHE A 255 -16.77 -34.86 -8.39
C PHE A 255 -18.15 -35.39 -7.99
N THR A 256 -19.20 -34.62 -8.23
CA THR A 256 -20.58 -35.04 -7.93
C THR A 256 -20.98 -36.25 -8.78
N GLY A 257 -20.61 -36.26 -10.07
CA GLY A 257 -20.80 -37.42 -10.94
C GLY A 257 -20.01 -38.65 -10.50
N PHE A 258 -18.74 -38.45 -10.09
CA PHE A 258 -17.90 -39.50 -9.52
C PHE A 258 -18.51 -40.09 -8.25
N LYS A 259 -18.97 -39.24 -7.32
CA LYS A 259 -19.64 -39.65 -6.09
C LYS A 259 -20.89 -40.50 -6.40
N GLN A 260 -21.76 -40.02 -7.29
CA GLN A 260 -22.99 -40.73 -7.67
C GLN A 260 -22.69 -42.10 -8.29
N TYR A 261 -21.64 -42.18 -9.11
CA TYR A 261 -21.17 -43.46 -9.67
C TYR A 261 -20.76 -44.43 -8.55
N VAL A 262 -19.88 -44.00 -7.64
CA VAL A 262 -19.41 -44.84 -6.52
C VAL A 262 -20.58 -45.29 -5.63
N GLU A 263 -21.46 -44.38 -5.23
CA GLU A 263 -22.60 -44.71 -4.36
C GLU A 263 -23.58 -45.67 -5.03
N ARG A 264 -23.77 -45.56 -6.36
CA ARG A 264 -24.58 -46.51 -7.13
C ARG A 264 -23.96 -47.89 -7.17
N GLU A 265 -22.65 -47.99 -7.39
CA GLU A 265 -21.95 -49.28 -7.43
C GLU A 265 -21.96 -49.99 -6.07
N VAL A 266 -21.81 -49.22 -4.98
CA VAL A 266 -21.98 -49.71 -3.59
C VAL A 266 -23.40 -50.26 -3.38
N GLN A 267 -24.43 -49.51 -3.76
CA GLN A 267 -25.83 -49.96 -3.63
C GLN A 267 -26.14 -51.19 -4.47
N ALA A 268 -25.53 -51.33 -5.64
CA ALA A 268 -25.73 -52.47 -6.52
C ALA A 268 -25.03 -53.76 -6.05
N GLY A 269 -24.29 -53.72 -4.93
CA GLY A 269 -23.48 -54.83 -4.45
C GLY A 269 -22.28 -55.03 -5.37
N TRP A 270 -21.22 -54.27 -5.13
CA TRP A 270 -20.00 -54.32 -5.93
C TRP A 270 -19.39 -55.73 -5.91
N ASP A 271 -19.31 -56.34 -7.10
CA ASP A 271 -18.76 -57.67 -7.31
C ASP A 271 -18.00 -57.68 -8.63
N ILE A 272 -16.67 -57.79 -8.55
CA ILE A 272 -15.76 -57.80 -9.70
C ILE A 272 -16.14 -58.87 -10.73
N PHE A 273 -16.77 -59.96 -10.30
CA PHE A 273 -17.17 -61.08 -11.16
C PHE A 273 -18.53 -60.88 -11.84
N LYS A 274 -19.31 -59.87 -11.44
CA LYS A 274 -20.63 -59.53 -12.04
C LYS A 274 -20.59 -58.33 -12.99
N LEU A 275 -19.42 -57.75 -13.27
CA LEU A 275 -19.28 -56.58 -14.16
C LEU A 275 -19.74 -56.85 -15.60
N ARG A 276 -19.67 -58.09 -16.08
CA ARG A 276 -19.97 -58.44 -17.49
C ARG A 276 -21.45 -58.36 -17.88
N SER A 277 -22.37 -58.29 -16.91
CA SER A 277 -23.83 -58.29 -17.15
C SER A 277 -24.51 -56.94 -16.84
N ARG A 278 -23.74 -55.89 -16.52
CA ARG A 278 -24.27 -54.55 -16.23
C ARG A 278 -24.26 -53.65 -17.48
N PRO A 279 -25.22 -52.73 -17.63
CA PRO A 279 -25.19 -51.73 -18.71
C PRO A 279 -23.89 -50.92 -18.64
N TYR A 280 -23.26 -50.67 -19.79
CA TYR A 280 -22.04 -49.86 -19.87
C TYR A 280 -22.34 -48.42 -19.37
N ILE A 281 -21.67 -48.03 -18.29
CA ILE A 281 -21.68 -46.67 -17.77
C ILE A 281 -20.29 -46.09 -18.07
N PRO A 282 -20.18 -44.95 -18.77
CA PRO A 282 -18.89 -44.33 -19.01
C PRO A 282 -18.21 -44.00 -17.67
N PRO A 283 -16.89 -44.26 -17.54
CA PRO A 283 -16.19 -44.04 -16.29
C PRO A 283 -16.24 -42.56 -15.90
N PRO A 284 -16.33 -42.25 -14.60
CA PRO A 284 -16.34 -40.87 -14.15
C PRO A 284 -15.02 -40.19 -14.54
N ILE A 285 -15.11 -38.91 -14.90
CA ILE A 285 -13.92 -38.08 -15.13
C ILE A 285 -13.23 -37.88 -13.78
N GLY A 286 -11.89 -37.90 -13.73
CA GLY A 286 -11.10 -37.68 -12.52
C GLY A 286 -11.04 -38.89 -11.56
N TYR A 287 -10.28 -38.73 -10.47
CA TYR A 287 -10.03 -39.79 -9.50
C TYR A 287 -9.72 -39.21 -8.11
N LEU A 288 -9.77 -40.06 -7.09
CA LEU A 288 -9.33 -39.71 -5.74
C LEU A 288 -7.84 -39.98 -5.58
N VAL A 289 -7.16 -39.06 -4.88
CA VAL A 289 -5.79 -39.23 -4.43
C VAL A 289 -5.68 -38.92 -2.95
N GLN A 290 -4.74 -39.57 -2.27
CA GLN A 290 -4.43 -39.32 -0.87
C GLN A 290 -3.04 -38.71 -0.75
N GLY A 291 -2.95 -37.56 -0.08
CA GLY A 291 -1.66 -36.93 0.26
C GLY A 291 -1.01 -37.60 1.48
N VAL A 292 0.27 -37.30 1.72
CA VAL A 292 1.04 -37.86 2.85
C VAL A 292 0.43 -37.47 4.20
N ASN A 293 -0.26 -36.32 4.25
CA ASN A 293 -1.00 -35.84 5.41
C ASN A 293 -2.34 -36.59 5.66
N GLY A 294 -2.64 -37.62 4.87
CA GLY A 294 -3.85 -38.44 4.96
C GLY A 294 -5.12 -37.81 4.37
N LYS A 295 -5.05 -36.55 3.88
CA LYS A 295 -6.18 -35.86 3.25
C LYS A 295 -6.47 -36.46 1.88
N VAL A 296 -7.75 -36.56 1.54
CA VAL A 296 -8.23 -37.08 0.26
C VAL A 296 -8.64 -35.93 -0.64
N HIS A 297 -8.17 -35.98 -1.87
CA HIS A 297 -8.37 -34.97 -2.89
C HIS A 297 -9.02 -35.60 -4.11
N TYR A 298 -9.93 -34.88 -4.76
CA TYR A 298 -10.45 -35.23 -6.06
C TYR A 298 -9.84 -34.29 -7.11
N THR A 299 -9.26 -34.87 -8.17
CA THR A 299 -8.59 -34.11 -9.23
C THR A 299 -8.85 -34.69 -10.62
N GLY A 300 -8.87 -33.82 -11.62
CA GLY A 300 -8.88 -34.20 -13.04
C GLY A 300 -7.49 -34.30 -13.66
N GLY A 301 -6.42 -34.07 -12.89
CA GLY A 301 -5.05 -34.05 -13.41
C GLY A 301 -3.98 -34.26 -12.33
N ALA A 302 -2.74 -33.89 -12.64
CA ALA A 302 -1.64 -33.98 -11.68
C ALA A 302 -1.68 -32.80 -10.69
N LEU A 303 -1.79 -33.13 -9.40
CA LEU A 303 -1.56 -32.17 -8.31
C LEU A 303 -0.05 -31.88 -8.20
N SER A 304 0.28 -30.67 -7.76
CA SER A 304 1.68 -30.22 -7.61
C SER A 304 2.04 -30.07 -6.14
N GLY A 305 3.15 -30.64 -5.69
CA GLY A 305 3.73 -30.36 -4.38
C GLY A 305 4.15 -31.62 -3.62
N GLU A 306 3.18 -32.46 -3.27
CA GLU A 306 3.38 -33.68 -2.48
C GLU A 306 3.39 -34.96 -3.34
N GLU A 307 3.91 -36.05 -2.78
CA GLU A 307 3.64 -37.39 -3.30
C GLU A 307 2.19 -37.77 -3.00
N TYR A 308 1.43 -38.05 -4.05
CA TYR A 308 0.03 -38.43 -3.94
C TYR A 308 -0.13 -39.90 -4.31
N HIS A 309 -0.80 -40.67 -3.47
CA HIS A 309 -1.21 -42.03 -3.79
C HIS A 309 -2.56 -42.00 -4.48
N ILE A 310 -2.61 -42.43 -5.75
CA ILE A 310 -3.88 -42.57 -6.49
C ILE A 310 -4.67 -43.71 -5.88
N TRP A 311 -5.94 -43.48 -5.53
CA TRP A 311 -6.87 -44.50 -5.09
C TRP A 311 -7.59 -45.10 -6.32
N PRO A 312 -7.31 -46.36 -6.69
CA PRO A 312 -8.07 -47.05 -7.72
C PRO A 312 -9.56 -47.08 -7.37
N ILE A 313 -10.41 -46.96 -8.39
CA ILE A 313 -11.86 -46.82 -8.19
C ILE A 313 -12.45 -47.99 -7.39
N GLU A 314 -11.89 -49.18 -7.54
CA GLU A 314 -12.31 -50.40 -6.84
C GLU A 314 -12.03 -50.31 -5.33
N GLN A 315 -10.91 -49.69 -4.96
CA GLN A 315 -10.57 -49.44 -3.56
C GLN A 315 -11.47 -48.37 -2.97
N VAL A 316 -11.79 -47.32 -3.73
CA VAL A 316 -12.75 -46.30 -3.31
C VAL A 316 -14.11 -46.93 -3.02
N ILE A 317 -14.65 -47.74 -3.95
CA ILE A 317 -15.94 -48.40 -3.80
C ILE A 317 -15.94 -49.31 -2.56
N SER A 318 -14.91 -50.15 -2.41
CA SER A 318 -14.78 -51.07 -1.27
C SER A 318 -14.70 -50.30 0.05
N PHE A 319 -13.91 -49.23 0.11
CA PHE A 319 -13.78 -48.39 1.29
C PHE A 319 -15.13 -47.74 1.65
N ILE A 320 -15.80 -47.13 0.68
CA ILE A 320 -17.12 -46.51 0.89
C ILE A 320 -18.15 -47.53 1.36
N ASP A 321 -18.14 -48.77 0.85
CA ASP A 321 -19.08 -49.81 1.29
C ASP A 321 -18.97 -50.10 2.80
N THR A 322 -17.75 -50.03 3.36
CA THR A 322 -17.53 -50.22 4.82
C THR A 322 -18.13 -49.12 5.71
N LEU A 323 -18.43 -47.96 5.14
CA LEU A 323 -18.90 -46.80 5.90
C LEU A 323 -20.42 -46.81 6.09
N ASN A 324 -20.87 -46.41 7.28
CA ASN A 324 -22.28 -46.13 7.52
C ASN A 324 -22.72 -44.79 6.87
N GLY A 325 -24.03 -44.49 6.85
CA GLY A 325 -24.55 -43.30 6.17
C GLY A 325 -23.96 -41.96 6.65
N SER A 326 -23.69 -41.82 7.94
CA SER A 326 -23.08 -40.61 8.52
C SER A 326 -21.60 -40.48 8.14
N GLN A 327 -20.88 -41.60 8.20
CA GLN A 327 -19.46 -41.67 7.80
C GLN A 327 -19.28 -41.41 6.30
N LYS A 328 -20.16 -41.95 5.44
CA LYS A 328 -20.18 -41.66 3.99
C LYS A 328 -20.34 -40.17 3.73
N ARG A 329 -21.30 -39.52 4.40
CA ARG A 329 -21.54 -38.08 4.25
C ARG A 329 -20.31 -37.26 4.64
N THR A 330 -19.79 -37.51 5.84
CA THR A 330 -18.61 -36.83 6.38
C THR A 330 -17.39 -37.02 5.47
N PHE A 331 -17.18 -38.23 4.93
CA PHE A 331 -16.08 -38.49 4.00
C PHE A 331 -16.19 -37.61 2.76
N TRP A 332 -17.34 -37.64 2.06
CA TRP A 332 -17.52 -36.88 0.82
C TRP A 332 -17.45 -35.37 1.04
N GLU A 333 -17.87 -34.88 2.20
CA GLU A 333 -17.78 -33.47 2.57
C GLU A 333 -16.35 -33.00 2.79
N LYS A 334 -15.49 -33.88 3.32
CA LYS A 334 -14.06 -33.61 3.57
C LYS A 334 -13.18 -33.75 2.35
N VAL A 335 -13.63 -34.42 1.28
CA VAL A 335 -12.85 -34.52 0.03
C VAL A 335 -12.52 -33.12 -0.49
N ARG A 336 -11.23 -32.85 -0.70
CA ARG A 336 -10.74 -31.57 -1.23
C ARG A 336 -10.86 -31.56 -2.75
N LEU A 337 -11.31 -30.44 -3.31
CA LEU A 337 -11.35 -30.22 -4.75
C LEU A 337 -10.02 -29.66 -5.19
N GLU A 338 -9.32 -30.40 -6.05
CA GLU A 338 -7.90 -30.19 -6.34
C GLU A 338 -7.13 -30.12 -5.00
N ASP A 339 -6.37 -29.06 -4.75
CA ASP A 339 -5.71 -28.83 -3.45
C ASP A 339 -6.27 -27.61 -2.69
N THR A 340 -7.49 -27.18 -3.01
CA THR A 340 -7.94 -25.82 -2.66
C THR A 340 -8.90 -25.77 -1.47
N VAL A 341 -10.13 -26.24 -1.64
CA VAL A 341 -11.18 -26.23 -0.60
C VAL A 341 -11.90 -27.57 -0.58
N SER A 342 -12.56 -27.90 0.54
CA SER A 342 -13.39 -29.11 0.61
C SER A 342 -14.65 -29.01 -0.26
N ALA A 343 -15.21 -30.17 -0.63
CA ALA A 343 -16.47 -30.25 -1.35
C ALA A 343 -17.64 -29.64 -0.56
N TYR A 344 -17.63 -29.74 0.78
CA TYR A 344 -18.57 -28.99 1.62
C TYR A 344 -18.38 -27.49 1.43
N THR A 345 -17.15 -27.00 1.56
CA THR A 345 -16.86 -25.56 1.54
C THR A 345 -17.21 -24.93 0.21
N TYR A 346 -16.90 -25.62 -0.89
CA TYR A 346 -17.30 -25.17 -2.22
C TYR A 346 -18.83 -25.17 -2.39
N ARG A 347 -19.53 -26.19 -1.87
CA ARG A 347 -21.00 -26.25 -1.93
C ARG A 347 -21.64 -25.09 -1.16
N GLN A 348 -21.24 -24.85 0.08
CA GLN A 348 -21.74 -23.73 0.89
C GLN A 348 -21.51 -22.39 0.19
N LEU A 349 -20.29 -22.19 -0.34
CA LEU A 349 -19.97 -20.99 -1.12
C LEU A 349 -20.86 -20.84 -2.36
N ARG A 350 -20.99 -21.88 -3.17
CA ARG A 350 -21.80 -21.87 -4.39
C ARG A 350 -23.26 -21.54 -4.07
N ASP A 351 -23.83 -22.22 -3.08
CA ASP A 351 -25.24 -22.05 -2.74
C ASP A 351 -25.49 -20.62 -2.22
N GLN A 352 -24.58 -20.09 -1.39
CA GLN A 352 -24.65 -18.69 -0.98
C GLN A 352 -24.45 -17.71 -2.14
N VAL A 353 -23.54 -17.98 -3.09
CA VAL A 353 -23.35 -17.15 -4.29
C VAL A 353 -24.64 -17.03 -5.11
N GLU A 354 -25.39 -18.12 -5.30
CA GLU A 354 -26.66 -18.06 -6.03
C GLU A 354 -27.69 -17.19 -5.29
N ILE A 355 -27.83 -17.36 -3.97
CA ILE A 355 -28.73 -16.53 -3.14
C ILE A 355 -28.39 -15.05 -3.31
N GLU A 356 -27.12 -14.68 -3.15
CA GLU A 356 -26.68 -13.29 -3.26
C GLU A 356 -26.82 -12.74 -4.69
N ASN A 357 -26.57 -13.58 -5.70
CA ASN A 357 -26.70 -13.19 -7.09
C ASN A 357 -28.15 -12.91 -7.46
N ASP A 358 -29.08 -13.76 -7.03
CA ASP A 358 -30.51 -13.58 -7.29
C ASP A 358 -31.02 -12.31 -6.63
N GLN A 359 -30.61 -12.04 -5.38
CA GLN A 359 -30.92 -10.78 -4.70
C GLN A 359 -30.41 -9.56 -5.48
N LEU A 360 -29.13 -9.55 -5.89
CA LEU A 360 -28.54 -8.41 -6.59
C LEU A 360 -29.17 -8.19 -7.98
N LEU A 361 -29.62 -9.25 -8.65
CA LEU A 361 -30.28 -9.16 -9.96
C LEU A 361 -31.70 -8.54 -9.90
N THR A 362 -32.31 -8.48 -8.71
CA THR A 362 -33.58 -7.74 -8.52
C THR A 362 -33.40 -6.22 -8.57
N LEU A 363 -32.17 -5.74 -8.37
CA LEU A 363 -31.82 -4.33 -8.30
C LEU A 363 -31.29 -3.81 -9.64
N ARG A 364 -31.25 -2.48 -9.79
CA ARG A 364 -30.66 -1.88 -10.99
C ARG A 364 -29.13 -2.00 -10.92
N PRO A 365 -28.43 -2.45 -11.98
CA PRO A 365 -26.99 -2.69 -11.92
C PRO A 365 -26.11 -1.51 -11.49
N TYR A 366 -26.54 -0.27 -11.76
CA TYR A 366 -25.84 0.96 -11.35
C TYR A 366 -26.50 1.63 -10.14
N SER A 367 -27.34 0.95 -9.38
CA SER A 367 -27.83 1.48 -8.11
C SER A 367 -26.72 1.40 -7.05
N MET A 368 -26.77 2.27 -6.03
CA MET A 368 -25.75 2.28 -4.99
C MET A 368 -25.74 0.98 -4.17
N GLU A 369 -26.90 0.33 -4.06
CA GLU A 369 -27.08 -0.97 -3.41
C GLU A 369 -26.29 -2.09 -4.11
N VAL A 370 -26.13 -2.02 -5.44
CA VAL A 370 -25.30 -2.96 -6.20
C VAL A 370 -23.84 -2.50 -6.23
N LEU A 371 -23.59 -1.22 -6.53
CA LEU A 371 -22.24 -0.68 -6.70
C LEU A 371 -21.35 -0.84 -5.47
N GLN A 372 -21.92 -0.73 -4.26
CA GLN A 372 -21.17 -0.95 -3.02
C GLN A 372 -20.56 -2.35 -2.89
N HIS A 373 -21.06 -3.34 -3.63
CA HIS A 373 -20.53 -4.72 -3.66
C HIS A 373 -19.62 -4.97 -4.87
N VAL A 374 -19.57 -4.04 -5.84
CA VAL A 374 -18.71 -4.17 -7.01
C VAL A 374 -17.29 -3.74 -6.65
N ARG A 375 -16.36 -4.71 -6.56
CA ARG A 375 -14.97 -4.45 -6.17
C ARG A 375 -14.27 -3.39 -7.03
N ASP A 376 -14.46 -3.40 -8.35
CA ASP A 376 -13.86 -2.39 -9.24
C ASP A 376 -14.38 -0.96 -8.93
N TYR A 377 -15.66 -0.82 -8.55
CA TYR A 377 -16.22 0.46 -8.12
C TYR A 377 -15.60 0.93 -6.80
N ARG A 378 -15.56 0.06 -5.78
CA ARG A 378 -14.95 0.36 -4.47
C ARG A 378 -13.48 0.77 -4.56
N VAL A 379 -12.70 0.06 -5.37
CA VAL A 379 -11.28 0.35 -5.61
C VAL A 379 -11.13 1.68 -6.35
N MET A 380 -11.99 1.96 -7.34
CA MET A 380 -11.97 3.25 -8.03
C MET A 380 -12.32 4.42 -7.09
N VAL A 381 -13.32 4.27 -6.21
CA VAL A 381 -13.64 5.27 -5.18
C VAL A 381 -12.41 5.54 -4.31
N GLY A 382 -11.75 4.50 -3.80
CA GLY A 382 -10.52 4.65 -3.01
C GLY A 382 -9.37 5.34 -3.77
N LEU A 383 -9.15 4.97 -5.04
CA LEU A 383 -8.13 5.60 -5.88
C LEU A 383 -8.44 7.07 -6.17
N ARG A 384 -9.70 7.40 -6.44
CA ARG A 384 -10.15 8.79 -6.67
C ARG A 384 -10.06 9.62 -5.40
N TYR A 385 -10.34 9.01 -4.25
CA TYR A 385 -10.12 9.62 -2.95
C TYR A 385 -8.65 9.99 -2.76
N LEU A 386 -7.70 9.08 -3.01
CA LEU A 386 -6.26 9.39 -2.94
C LEU A 386 -5.84 10.52 -3.89
N VAL A 387 -6.41 10.58 -5.09
CA VAL A 387 -6.15 11.69 -6.02
C VAL A 387 -6.68 13.01 -5.45
N SER A 388 -7.88 13.01 -4.87
CA SER A 388 -8.49 14.19 -4.26
C SER A 388 -7.72 14.66 -3.01
N LEU A 389 -7.40 13.72 -2.12
CA LEU A 389 -6.61 13.97 -0.92
C LEU A 389 -5.22 14.50 -1.25
N GLY A 390 -4.58 14.00 -2.32
CA GLY A 390 -3.29 14.52 -2.77
C GLY A 390 -3.34 16.00 -3.13
N LYS A 391 -4.43 16.44 -3.78
CA LYS A 391 -4.68 17.88 -4.04
C LYS A 391 -4.93 18.65 -2.75
N ALA A 392 -5.70 18.08 -1.83
CA ALA A 392 -5.93 18.67 -0.51
C ALA A 392 -4.64 18.81 0.30
N CYS A 393 -3.63 17.95 0.09
CA CYS A 393 -2.29 18.07 0.68
C CYS A 393 -1.31 18.94 -0.13
N GLY A 394 -1.76 19.59 -1.21
CA GLY A 394 -0.93 20.54 -1.98
C GLY A 394 -0.15 19.95 -3.16
N ILE A 395 -0.46 18.73 -3.61
CA ILE A 395 0.06 18.20 -4.89
C ILE A 395 -0.70 18.83 -6.05
N THR A 396 0.02 19.47 -6.97
CA THR A 396 -0.55 20.14 -8.15
C THR A 396 -0.46 19.25 -9.41
N ASN A 397 0.52 18.36 -9.46
CA ASN A 397 0.69 17.38 -10.52
C ASN A 397 -0.49 16.41 -10.60
N THR A 398 -0.80 15.97 -11.82
CA THR A 398 -1.90 15.05 -12.06
C THR A 398 -1.55 13.64 -11.60
N LEU A 399 -2.14 13.22 -10.48
CA LEU A 399 -2.01 11.86 -9.95
C LEU A 399 -2.93 10.88 -10.71
N GLN A 400 -2.37 9.72 -11.06
CA GLN A 400 -3.06 8.65 -11.78
C GLN A 400 -3.67 7.62 -10.79
N PRO A 401 -4.94 7.22 -10.98
CA PRO A 401 -5.61 6.22 -10.15
C PRO A 401 -5.19 4.79 -10.54
N VAL A 402 -4.04 4.33 -10.05
CA VAL A 402 -3.48 3.00 -10.37
C VAL A 402 -3.18 2.17 -9.12
N LEU A 403 -3.29 0.84 -9.19
CA LEU A 403 -3.01 -0.04 -8.02
C LEU A 403 -1.57 0.04 -7.48
N SER A 404 -0.63 0.54 -8.27
CA SER A 404 0.75 0.78 -7.83
C SER A 404 0.95 2.13 -7.12
N PHE A 405 -0.12 2.90 -6.88
CA PHE A 405 -0.08 4.22 -6.22
C PHE A 405 0.79 4.23 -4.95
N PRO A 406 0.57 3.35 -3.95
CA PRO A 406 1.36 3.36 -2.70
C PRO A 406 2.83 2.96 -2.90
N LEU A 407 3.18 2.40 -4.06
CA LEU A 407 4.56 2.07 -4.42
C LEU A 407 5.25 3.23 -5.14
N GLY A 408 4.61 4.40 -5.21
CA GLY A 408 5.15 5.63 -5.79
C GLY A 408 5.24 5.60 -7.31
N SER A 409 4.22 5.07 -7.98
CA SER A 409 4.13 5.10 -9.46
C SER A 409 3.73 6.46 -10.03
N ASN A 410 3.28 7.38 -9.19
CA ASN A 410 3.00 8.76 -9.58
C ASN A 410 4.27 9.60 -9.53
N VAL A 411 4.39 10.53 -10.49
CA VAL A 411 5.54 11.41 -10.62
C VAL A 411 5.19 12.76 -9.99
N VAL A 412 6.01 13.21 -9.05
CA VAL A 412 5.86 14.48 -8.31
C VAL A 412 7.21 15.16 -8.18
N SER A 413 7.23 16.47 -7.91
CA SER A 413 8.47 17.16 -7.54
C SER A 413 8.86 16.88 -6.08
N LEU A 414 10.09 17.24 -5.72
CA LEU A 414 10.54 17.16 -4.35
C LEU A 414 9.74 18.13 -3.45
N TYR A 415 9.49 19.35 -3.92
CA TYR A 415 8.64 20.33 -3.25
C TYR A 415 7.23 19.81 -2.95
N GLU A 416 6.53 19.23 -3.92
CA GLU A 416 5.20 18.65 -3.68
C GLU A 416 5.23 17.51 -2.66
N SER A 417 6.32 16.72 -2.67
CA SER A 417 6.52 15.65 -1.71
C SER A 417 6.75 16.20 -0.30
N ALA A 418 7.50 17.30 -0.17
CA ALA A 418 7.71 17.96 1.11
C ALA A 418 6.41 18.59 1.63
N ARG A 419 5.61 19.26 0.80
CA ARG A 419 4.28 19.79 1.21
C ARG A 419 3.34 18.69 1.67
N LEU A 420 3.34 17.56 0.96
CA LEU A 420 2.59 16.37 1.38
C LEU A 420 3.03 15.92 2.77
N TYR A 421 4.34 15.79 3.03
CA TYR A 421 4.85 15.34 4.32
C TYR A 421 4.57 16.34 5.44
N GLU A 422 4.68 17.64 5.18
CA GLU A 422 4.31 18.69 6.15
C GLU A 422 2.83 18.55 6.56
N THR A 423 1.95 18.29 5.58
CA THR A 423 0.52 18.06 5.86
C THR A 423 0.30 16.77 6.64
N LEU A 424 1.02 15.69 6.32
CA LEU A 424 0.90 14.41 7.01
C LEU A 424 1.36 14.47 8.47
N THR A 425 2.40 15.25 8.78
CA THR A 425 2.97 15.31 10.14
C THR A 425 2.31 16.35 11.03
N THR A 426 1.82 17.45 10.46
CA THR A 426 1.17 18.54 11.20
C THR A 426 -0.36 18.46 11.17
N GLY A 427 -0.94 17.65 10.28
CA GLY A 427 -2.37 17.60 10.00
C GLY A 427 -2.89 18.79 9.19
N LYS A 428 -2.05 19.79 8.90
CA LYS A 428 -2.42 21.08 8.33
C LYS A 428 -1.73 21.32 6.98
N ARG A 429 -2.49 21.75 5.97
CA ARG A 429 -1.93 22.33 4.75
C ARG A 429 -1.71 23.82 4.97
N PHE A 430 -0.47 24.28 4.86
CA PHE A 430 -0.16 25.71 4.84
C PHE A 430 -0.39 26.30 3.45
N GLU A 431 -1.08 27.45 3.42
CA GLU A 431 -1.30 28.22 2.20
C GLU A 431 -0.09 29.10 1.88
N ILE A 432 0.09 29.39 0.60
CA ILE A 432 1.18 30.25 0.10
C ILE A 432 0.73 31.71 0.00
N LEU A 433 -0.57 31.95 -0.20
CA LEU A 433 -1.14 33.29 -0.37
C LEU A 433 -1.66 33.87 0.96
N PRO A 434 -1.61 35.21 1.13
CA PRO A 434 -2.12 35.89 2.33
C PRO A 434 -3.63 35.71 2.52
N ALA A 435 -4.11 35.99 3.73
CA ALA A 435 -5.53 35.93 4.08
C ALA A 435 -6.37 36.97 3.30
N GLU A 436 -7.69 36.81 3.31
CA GLU A 436 -8.69 37.32 2.35
C GLU A 436 -8.63 38.80 1.92
N GLY A 437 -7.90 39.68 2.63
CA GLY A 437 -7.79 41.11 2.32
C GLY A 437 -7.06 41.43 1.00
N ALA A 438 -6.15 40.59 0.53
CA ALA A 438 -5.39 40.81 -0.71
C ALA A 438 -5.91 40.01 -1.93
N LYS A 439 -6.98 39.23 -1.77
CA LYS A 439 -7.54 38.37 -2.83
C LYS A 439 -8.18 39.18 -3.98
N GLN A 440 -8.77 40.34 -3.69
CA GLN A 440 -9.57 41.09 -4.66
C GLN A 440 -8.76 41.70 -5.83
N GLU A 441 -7.47 42.01 -5.61
CA GLU A 441 -6.60 42.53 -6.68
C GLU A 441 -5.85 41.39 -7.41
N ALA A 442 -5.51 40.31 -6.72
CA ALA A 442 -4.78 39.17 -7.30
C ALA A 442 -5.66 38.25 -8.17
N GLU A 443 -6.96 38.14 -7.86
CA GLU A 443 -7.92 37.30 -8.62
C GLU A 443 -8.17 37.80 -10.05
N GLN A 444 -7.86 39.07 -10.37
CA GLN A 444 -8.04 39.62 -11.72
C GLN A 444 -6.87 39.37 -12.67
N GLN A 445 -5.69 38.98 -12.17
CA GLN A 445 -4.48 38.88 -12.99
C GLN A 445 -3.88 37.47 -13.11
N PHE A 446 -4.19 36.53 -12.20
CA PHE A 446 -3.57 35.20 -12.20
C PHE A 446 -4.62 34.08 -12.22
N THR A 447 -4.50 33.17 -13.20
CA THR A 447 -5.38 32.00 -13.29
C THR A 447 -5.15 31.05 -12.11
N SER A 448 -6.20 30.41 -11.61
CA SER A 448 -6.20 29.55 -10.41
C SER A 448 -5.24 28.35 -10.45
N SER A 449 -4.63 28.03 -11.60
CA SER A 449 -3.55 27.03 -11.71
C SER A 449 -2.15 27.57 -11.43
N ASP A 450 -1.95 28.90 -11.49
CA ASP A 450 -0.65 29.57 -11.29
C ASP A 450 -0.45 30.06 -9.83
N GLN A 451 -1.46 29.88 -8.98
CA GLN A 451 -1.55 30.50 -7.65
C GLN A 451 -0.81 29.77 -6.51
N ALA A 452 -0.15 28.63 -6.76
CA ALA A 452 0.71 27.98 -5.78
C ALA A 452 2.18 28.31 -6.07
N GLY A 453 2.55 29.59 -5.96
CA GLY A 453 3.93 30.04 -6.03
C GLY A 453 4.83 29.36 -4.98
N LEU A 454 6.13 29.60 -5.02
CA LEU A 454 7.03 29.19 -3.95
C LEU A 454 6.91 30.21 -2.80
N ALA A 455 6.68 29.75 -1.58
CA ALA A 455 6.66 30.63 -0.39
C ALA A 455 8.10 30.96 0.05
N ILE A 456 8.79 31.78 -0.74
CA ILE A 456 10.19 32.22 -0.50
C ILE A 456 10.30 33.68 -0.06
N ILE A 457 9.23 34.47 -0.22
CA ILE A 457 9.19 35.88 0.17
C ILE A 457 8.40 35.98 1.48
N GLU A 458 9.03 36.51 2.53
CA GLU A 458 8.36 36.78 3.81
C GLU A 458 7.82 38.21 3.87
N ARG A 459 8.61 39.19 3.39
CA ARG A 459 8.26 40.61 3.42
C ARG A 459 8.84 41.34 2.21
N ILE A 460 8.10 42.27 1.61
CA ILE A 460 8.56 43.20 0.57
C ILE A 460 8.38 44.61 1.13
N GLU A 461 9.47 45.38 1.13
CA GLU A 461 9.49 46.76 1.62
C GLU A 461 9.91 47.71 0.49
N ALA A 462 9.25 48.86 0.43
CA ALA A 462 9.68 49.98 -0.38
C ALA A 462 10.93 50.65 0.23
N PRO A 463 11.70 51.42 -0.56
CA PRO A 463 12.89 52.11 -0.06
C PRO A 463 12.65 53.10 1.10
N ASP A 464 11.41 53.56 1.29
CA ASP A 464 10.99 54.44 2.39
C ASP A 464 10.51 53.68 3.65
N GLY A 465 10.54 52.33 3.61
CA GLY A 465 10.12 51.46 4.71
C GLY A 465 8.64 51.07 4.69
N GLU A 466 7.87 51.47 3.67
CA GLU A 466 6.49 51.02 3.51
C GLU A 466 6.46 49.51 3.21
N VAL A 467 5.64 48.74 3.96
CA VAL A 467 5.45 47.31 3.73
C VAL A 467 4.45 47.11 2.60
N LEU A 468 4.94 46.60 1.47
CA LEU A 468 4.12 46.33 0.29
C LEU A 468 3.49 44.92 0.33
N TYR A 469 4.15 43.99 1.01
CA TYR A 469 3.70 42.62 1.20
C TYR A 469 4.33 42.05 2.47
N GLU A 470 3.55 41.31 3.24
CA GLU A 470 4.03 40.49 4.35
C GLU A 470 3.24 39.19 4.37
N ARG A 471 3.93 38.07 4.57
CA ARG A 471 3.32 36.74 4.53
C ARG A 471 2.59 36.48 5.83
N GLU A 472 1.28 36.34 5.76
CA GLU A 472 0.48 35.83 6.86
C GLU A 472 0.30 34.31 6.70
N PRO A 473 0.89 33.48 7.58
CA PRO A 473 0.74 32.03 7.50
C PRO A 473 -0.71 31.63 7.81
N SER A 474 -1.43 31.20 6.77
CA SER A 474 -2.75 30.57 6.92
C SER A 474 -2.65 29.06 6.68
N SER A 475 -3.54 28.30 7.31
CA SER A 475 -3.54 26.85 7.18
C SER A 475 -4.95 26.27 7.18
N THR A 476 -5.11 25.17 6.46
CA THR A 476 -6.36 24.39 6.39
C THR A 476 -6.12 23.03 7.03
N GLU A 477 -6.99 22.60 7.94
CA GLU A 477 -6.92 21.26 8.53
C GLU A 477 -7.32 20.19 7.51
N VAL A 478 -6.49 19.16 7.36
CA VAL A 478 -6.68 18.04 6.42
C VAL A 478 -6.80 16.71 7.15
N PHE A 479 -6.05 16.53 8.24
CA PHE A 479 -6.11 15.35 9.09
C PHE A 479 -6.37 15.76 10.53
N ASP A 480 -7.20 14.99 11.23
CA ASP A 480 -7.38 15.18 12.67
C ASP A 480 -6.11 14.82 13.45
N GLU A 481 -6.04 15.32 14.68
CA GLU A 481 -4.90 15.17 15.57
C GLU A 481 -4.58 13.70 15.92
N LYS A 482 -5.60 12.85 16.07
CA LYS A 482 -5.42 11.44 16.45
C LYS A 482 -4.78 10.64 15.31
N ASN A 483 -5.24 10.86 14.09
CA ASN A 483 -4.70 10.23 12.89
C ASN A 483 -3.28 10.74 12.62
N THR A 484 -3.04 12.05 12.81
CA THR A 484 -1.71 12.65 12.70
C THR A 484 -0.72 12.06 13.70
N ALA A 485 -1.10 11.95 14.99
CA ALA A 485 -0.27 11.33 16.02
C ALA A 485 0.03 9.85 15.72
N SER A 486 -0.98 9.10 15.26
CA SER A 486 -0.82 7.69 14.88
C SER A 486 0.13 7.52 13.70
N LEU A 487 0.06 8.40 12.71
CA LEU A 487 0.95 8.39 11.56
C LEU A 487 2.38 8.80 11.93
N ASN A 488 2.53 9.82 12.78
CA ASN A 488 3.81 10.26 13.32
C ASN A 488 4.52 9.13 14.06
N ASN A 489 3.79 8.35 14.85
CA ASN A 489 4.36 7.16 15.50
C ASN A 489 4.86 6.12 14.49
N ILE A 490 4.17 5.91 13.36
CA ILE A 490 4.66 5.00 12.29
C ILE A 490 5.95 5.57 11.65
N LEU A 491 6.01 6.87 11.41
CA LEU A 491 7.17 7.53 10.80
C LEU A 491 8.39 7.54 11.73
N GLU A 492 8.19 7.84 13.02
CA GLU A 492 9.21 7.74 14.08
C GLU A 492 9.74 6.32 14.16
N ASN A 493 8.87 5.31 14.30
CA ASN A 493 9.28 3.90 14.33
C ASN A 493 9.96 3.44 13.03
N THR A 494 9.68 4.08 11.90
CA THR A 494 10.37 3.78 10.65
C THR A 494 11.81 4.29 10.65
N VAL A 495 12.08 5.41 11.33
CA VAL A 495 13.42 5.91 11.61
C VAL A 495 14.09 5.02 12.64
N THR A 496 13.47 4.73 13.78
CA THR A 496 14.08 3.94 14.88
C THR A 496 14.34 2.47 14.52
N TYR A 497 13.34 1.77 13.98
CA TYR A 497 13.38 0.30 13.82
C TYR A 497 13.36 -0.16 12.35
N GLY A 498 13.26 0.79 11.42
CA GLY A 498 12.96 0.54 10.03
C GLY A 498 14.08 0.93 9.08
N THR A 499 13.67 1.34 7.89
CA THR A 499 14.58 1.73 6.81
C THR A 499 15.31 3.06 7.04
N GLY A 500 14.88 3.87 8.01
CA GLY A 500 15.47 5.17 8.34
C GLY A 500 16.54 5.13 9.43
N ARG A 501 16.91 3.94 9.91
CA ARG A 501 17.78 3.72 11.08
C ARG A 501 19.11 4.48 11.08
N TYR A 502 19.67 4.77 9.91
CA TYR A 502 20.86 5.60 9.82
C TYR A 502 20.68 6.96 10.51
N ALA A 503 19.55 7.66 10.29
CA ALA A 503 19.33 8.96 10.92
C ALA A 503 19.17 8.85 12.44
N HIS A 504 18.48 7.82 12.93
CA HIS A 504 18.42 7.52 14.37
C HIS A 504 19.82 7.32 14.95
N ASP A 505 20.67 6.56 14.26
CA ASP A 505 21.98 6.20 14.78
C ASP A 505 22.99 7.36 14.70
N THR A 506 22.81 8.35 13.81
CA THR A 506 23.80 9.43 13.59
C THR A 506 23.39 10.80 14.12
N VAL A 507 22.11 11.20 14.02
CA VAL A 507 21.72 12.58 14.34
C VAL A 507 21.67 12.77 15.85
N ARG A 508 22.48 13.73 16.34
CA ARG A 508 22.61 14.10 17.75
C ARG A 508 22.42 15.61 17.91
N LEU A 509 22.21 16.03 19.16
CA LEU A 509 22.28 17.44 19.51
C LEU A 509 23.74 17.85 19.65
N HIS A 510 24.04 19.08 19.24
CA HIS A 510 25.34 19.70 19.42
C HIS A 510 25.20 21.02 20.17
N SER A 511 26.21 21.33 20.97
CA SER A 511 26.36 22.59 21.70
C SER A 511 27.70 23.21 21.33
N THR A 512 27.72 24.54 21.32
CA THR A 512 28.92 25.35 21.16
C THR A 512 29.68 25.51 22.48
N ASP A 513 29.03 25.22 23.61
CA ASP A 513 29.65 25.18 24.93
C ASP A 513 30.32 23.81 25.17
N GLU A 514 31.60 23.83 25.59
CA GLU A 514 32.40 22.61 25.74
C GLU A 514 31.92 21.71 26.89
N GLU A 515 31.37 22.29 27.97
CA GLU A 515 30.85 21.53 29.11
C GLU A 515 29.53 20.86 28.73
N HIS A 516 28.60 21.62 28.13
CA HIS A 516 27.35 21.07 27.60
C HIS A 516 27.58 20.00 26.53
N GLN A 517 28.52 20.21 25.60
CA GLN A 517 28.85 19.21 24.58
C GLN A 517 29.40 17.92 25.19
N ALA A 518 30.24 18.01 26.22
CA ALA A 518 30.75 16.83 26.93
C ALA A 518 29.62 16.02 27.60
N GLU A 519 28.62 16.71 28.16
CA GLU A 519 27.44 16.05 28.73
C GLU A 519 26.57 15.39 27.64
N LEU A 520 26.31 16.09 26.53
CA LEU A 520 25.57 15.53 25.39
C LEU A 520 26.26 14.27 24.82
N ASP A 521 27.59 14.30 24.69
CA ASP A 521 28.40 13.16 24.23
C ASP A 521 28.34 11.97 25.20
N GLN A 522 28.27 12.23 26.51
CA GLN A 522 28.13 11.19 27.53
C GLN A 522 26.81 10.42 27.37
N TYR A 523 25.70 11.12 27.13
CA TYR A 523 24.39 10.48 26.95
C TYR A 523 24.19 9.91 25.55
N ASN A 524 24.77 10.55 24.51
CA ASN A 524 24.73 10.12 23.11
C ASN A 524 23.31 9.75 22.63
N LEU A 525 22.33 10.60 22.94
CA LEU A 525 20.93 10.31 22.72
C LEU A 525 20.47 10.66 21.30
N PRO A 526 19.74 9.76 20.64
CA PRO A 526 19.17 10.03 19.32
C PRO A 526 18.02 11.04 19.42
N VAL A 527 17.95 11.95 18.46
CA VAL A 527 16.81 12.88 18.33
C VAL A 527 15.59 12.12 17.79
N PRO A 528 14.36 12.37 18.31
CA PRO A 528 13.14 11.69 17.88
C PRO A 528 12.66 12.19 16.50
N LEU A 529 13.29 11.69 15.44
CA LEU A 529 13.06 12.11 14.07
C LEU A 529 11.97 11.27 13.38
N LEU A 530 11.21 11.88 12.47
CA LEU A 530 10.19 11.21 11.69
C LEU A 530 10.61 11.09 10.24
N GLY A 531 10.36 9.97 9.58
CA GLY A 531 10.63 9.90 8.14
C GLY A 531 10.44 8.58 7.45
N LYS A 532 10.60 8.62 6.13
CA LYS A 532 10.40 7.48 5.25
C LYS A 532 11.36 7.49 4.07
N THR A 533 12.03 6.36 3.87
CA THR A 533 12.80 6.10 2.66
C THR A 533 11.90 5.80 1.45
N GLY A 534 12.32 6.31 0.29
CA GLY A 534 11.80 5.98 -1.03
C GLY A 534 12.87 5.39 -1.93
N THR A 535 12.50 4.41 -2.74
CA THR A 535 13.36 3.87 -3.79
C THR A 535 12.51 3.48 -4.98
N ALA A 536 12.78 4.09 -6.13
CA ALA A 536 12.08 3.75 -7.36
C ALA A 536 12.58 2.43 -7.96
N ASN A 537 11.75 1.81 -8.78
CA ASN A 537 12.12 0.60 -9.51
C ASN A 537 13.45 0.75 -10.25
N SER A 538 14.28 -0.30 -10.18
CA SER A 538 15.63 -0.33 -10.76
C SER A 538 16.58 0.75 -10.20
N TYR A 539 16.35 1.29 -8.99
CA TYR A 539 17.22 2.28 -8.37
C TYR A 539 17.40 3.55 -9.22
N ARG A 540 16.34 3.97 -9.92
CA ARG A 540 16.38 5.18 -10.75
C ARG A 540 16.29 6.47 -9.94
N ASN A 541 15.73 6.37 -8.74
CA ASN A 541 15.58 7.47 -7.79
C ASN A 541 15.69 6.92 -6.37
N ALA A 542 16.40 7.62 -5.52
CA ALA A 542 16.53 7.36 -4.10
C ALA A 542 16.10 8.62 -3.34
N SER A 543 15.16 8.50 -2.42
CA SER A 543 14.62 9.65 -1.70
C SER A 543 14.46 9.36 -0.21
N PHE A 544 14.44 10.44 0.56
CA PHE A 544 14.03 10.42 1.96
C PHE A 544 13.18 11.66 2.21
N MET A 545 11.99 11.45 2.77
CA MET A 545 11.15 12.53 3.26
C MET A 545 11.08 12.36 4.77
N GLY A 546 11.34 13.43 5.51
CA GLY A 546 11.33 13.39 6.96
C GLY A 546 10.94 14.72 7.57
N TYR A 547 10.80 14.71 8.88
CA TYR A 547 10.43 15.84 9.69
C TYR A 547 11.38 15.92 10.87
N VAL A 548 11.87 17.12 11.14
CA VAL A 548 12.76 17.46 12.26
C VAL A 548 11.93 18.26 13.26
N PRO A 549 11.51 17.65 14.38
CA PRO A 549 10.83 18.36 15.47
C PRO A 549 11.74 19.41 16.12
N VAL A 550 11.13 20.32 16.87
CA VAL A 550 11.84 21.36 17.65
C VAL A 550 11.55 21.21 19.14
N LEU A 551 12.44 21.68 20.01
CA LEU A 551 12.19 21.70 21.46
C LEU A 551 11.06 22.67 21.82
N ILE A 552 10.22 22.31 22.80
CA ILE A 552 9.02 23.08 23.19
C ILE A 552 9.38 24.37 23.96
N GLY A 553 10.53 24.40 24.63
CA GLY A 553 10.97 25.52 25.45
C GLY A 553 12.45 25.45 25.80
N GLU A 554 12.88 26.37 26.67
CA GLU A 554 14.19 26.35 27.31
C GLU A 554 14.16 25.41 28.52
N ASN A 555 15.24 24.66 28.74
CA ASN A 555 15.38 23.63 29.78
C ASN A 555 14.33 22.51 29.66
N GLU A 556 14.09 22.01 28.45
CA GLU A 556 13.17 20.88 28.22
C GLU A 556 13.84 19.77 27.39
N THR A 557 13.32 18.55 27.51
CA THR A 557 13.73 17.37 26.73
C THR A 557 12.67 16.90 25.72
N LEU A 558 11.53 17.60 25.71
CA LEU A 558 10.37 17.27 24.89
C LEU A 558 10.41 18.02 23.56
N PHE A 559 10.32 17.26 22.49
CA PHE A 559 10.21 17.77 21.13
C PHE A 559 8.75 17.90 20.71
N SER A 560 8.42 18.95 19.96
CA SER A 560 7.12 19.13 19.33
C SER A 560 7.24 19.09 17.81
N VAL A 561 6.22 18.50 17.19
CA VAL A 561 6.01 18.62 15.75
C VAL A 561 5.59 20.05 15.37
N GLU A 562 4.99 20.80 16.29
CA GLU A 562 4.59 22.19 16.04
C GLU A 562 5.83 23.09 15.95
N GLY A 563 5.96 23.80 14.83
CA GLY A 563 7.15 24.64 14.57
C GLY A 563 8.33 23.89 13.97
N GLY A 564 8.27 22.56 13.85
CA GLY A 564 9.32 21.76 13.21
C GLY A 564 9.45 21.95 11.70
N TYR A 565 10.43 21.25 11.14
CA TYR A 565 10.85 21.39 9.74
C TYR A 565 10.55 20.13 8.94
N THR A 566 9.93 20.29 7.77
CA THR A 566 9.84 19.19 6.80
C THR A 566 11.04 19.23 5.86
N VAL A 567 11.78 18.13 5.79
CA VAL A 567 12.99 18.03 4.96
C VAL A 567 12.81 16.93 3.92
N GLY A 568 12.94 17.30 2.66
CA GLY A 568 12.92 16.39 1.52
C GLY A 568 14.27 16.32 0.85
N VAL A 569 14.77 15.10 0.59
CA VAL A 569 15.99 14.87 -0.18
C VAL A 569 15.75 13.81 -1.25
N TYR A 570 16.29 14.02 -2.44
CA TYR A 570 16.43 12.94 -3.42
C TYR A 570 17.79 12.95 -4.12
N THR A 571 18.17 11.76 -4.62
CA THR A 571 19.35 11.55 -5.47
C THR A 571 18.98 10.69 -6.69
N GLY A 572 19.53 11.03 -7.85
CA GLY A 572 19.22 10.39 -9.12
C GLY A 572 19.95 11.00 -10.31
N TYR A 573 19.96 10.29 -11.43
CA TYR A 573 20.47 10.84 -12.70
C TYR A 573 19.37 11.56 -13.46
N ASP A 574 19.64 12.70 -14.08
CA ASP A 574 18.68 13.44 -14.93
C ASP A 574 18.14 12.61 -16.10
N THR A 575 18.97 11.73 -16.65
CA THR A 575 18.58 10.79 -17.72
C THR A 575 17.71 9.63 -17.23
N ASN A 576 17.37 9.56 -15.94
CA ASN A 576 16.64 8.47 -15.29
C ASN A 576 17.30 7.08 -15.49
N LYS A 577 18.61 7.03 -15.73
CA LYS A 577 19.36 5.77 -15.81
C LYS A 577 19.43 5.10 -14.41
N PRO A 578 19.44 3.76 -14.33
CA PRO A 578 19.60 3.05 -13.06
C PRO A 578 20.88 3.43 -12.29
N MET A 579 20.78 3.72 -11.00
CA MET A 579 21.93 3.88 -10.09
C MET A 579 22.42 2.51 -9.59
N ARG A 580 22.80 1.63 -10.53
CA ARG A 580 23.29 0.29 -10.22
C ARG A 580 24.45 -0.08 -11.13
N LYS A 581 25.54 -0.56 -10.54
CA LYS A 581 26.70 -1.12 -11.24
C LYS A 581 27.16 -2.40 -10.53
N GLY A 582 26.98 -3.55 -11.18
CA GLY A 582 27.28 -4.86 -10.56
C GLY A 582 26.41 -5.14 -9.33
N THR A 583 27.06 -5.35 -8.19
CA THR A 583 26.44 -5.57 -6.88
C THR A 583 26.08 -4.26 -6.17
N THR A 584 26.75 -3.16 -6.50
CA THR A 584 26.51 -1.84 -5.91
C THR A 584 25.24 -1.21 -6.51
N ARG A 585 24.41 -0.64 -5.64
CA ARG A 585 23.16 0.05 -5.98
C ARG A 585 22.94 1.18 -4.99
N ILE A 586 22.34 2.29 -5.42
CA ILE A 586 22.01 3.41 -4.53
C ILE A 586 20.51 3.36 -4.23
N SER A 587 20.16 3.09 -2.97
CA SER A 587 18.78 3.16 -2.45
C SER A 587 18.55 4.44 -1.65
N GLY A 588 17.29 4.71 -1.26
CA GLY A 588 16.93 5.86 -0.42
C GLY A 588 17.81 5.99 0.84
N SER A 589 18.04 4.86 1.52
CA SER A 589 18.88 4.79 2.73
C SER A 589 20.38 5.04 2.50
N GLN A 590 20.87 4.96 1.26
CA GLN A 590 22.29 5.13 0.93
C GLN A 590 22.58 6.42 0.17
N GLY A 591 21.62 6.91 -0.62
CA GLY A 591 21.78 8.11 -1.43
C GLY A 591 21.20 9.36 -0.78
N ALA A 592 19.99 9.30 -0.26
CA ALA A 592 19.28 10.49 0.25
C ALA A 592 19.38 10.66 1.76
N LEU A 593 19.36 9.57 2.52
CA LEU A 593 19.31 9.60 3.98
C LEU A 593 20.56 10.25 4.64
N PRO A 594 21.81 10.01 4.18
CA PRO A 594 22.96 10.69 4.78
C PRO A 594 22.92 12.21 4.59
N ILE A 595 22.54 12.68 3.40
CA ILE A 595 22.37 14.12 3.12
C ILE A 595 21.26 14.70 4.00
N TRP A 596 20.15 13.97 4.15
CA TRP A 596 19.04 14.38 5.00
C TRP A 596 19.47 14.51 6.47
N SER A 597 20.28 13.56 6.98
CA SER A 597 20.79 13.60 8.36
C SER A 597 21.66 14.83 8.62
N THR A 598 22.56 15.18 7.70
CA THR A 598 23.38 16.40 7.82
C THR A 598 22.54 17.67 7.80
N VAL A 599 21.47 17.72 6.99
CA VAL A 599 20.55 18.86 6.99
C VAL A 599 19.76 18.92 8.30
N ALA A 600 19.38 17.77 8.87
CA ALA A 600 18.68 17.73 10.15
C ALA A 600 19.56 18.22 11.32
N GLU A 601 20.83 17.81 11.37
CA GLU A 601 21.81 18.32 12.35
C GLU A 601 21.97 19.84 12.22
N ALA A 602 22.17 20.35 11.00
CA ALA A 602 22.30 21.78 10.76
C ALA A 602 21.07 22.60 11.19
N LEU A 603 19.86 22.04 11.06
CA LEU A 603 18.63 22.68 11.53
C LEU A 603 18.52 22.68 13.07
N LEU A 604 18.96 21.61 13.72
CA LEU A 604 18.98 21.53 15.19
C LEU A 604 19.99 22.51 15.80
N ASP A 605 21.13 22.70 15.11
CA ASP A 605 22.16 23.67 15.47
C ASP A 605 21.67 25.11 15.28
N ASP A 606 20.97 25.41 14.18
CA ASP A 606 20.35 26.73 13.93
C ASP A 606 19.29 27.06 15.00
N GLU A 607 18.54 26.05 15.45
CA GLU A 607 17.59 26.15 16.57
C GLU A 607 18.28 26.22 17.94
N GLN A 608 19.62 26.08 18.01
CA GLN A 608 20.40 26.01 19.25
C GLN A 608 19.85 24.94 20.20
N SER A 609 19.40 23.81 19.66
CA SER A 609 18.66 22.82 20.41
C SER A 609 19.50 22.21 21.53
N GLY A 610 20.80 22.01 21.32
CA GLY A 610 21.71 21.48 22.35
C GLY A 610 21.92 22.44 23.53
N GLU A 611 21.73 23.74 23.34
CA GLU A 611 21.86 24.75 24.41
C GLU A 611 20.62 24.83 25.30
N LYS A 612 19.48 24.36 24.79
CA LYS A 612 18.17 24.46 25.46
C LYS A 612 17.81 23.24 26.30
N VAL A 613 18.67 22.21 26.34
CA VAL A 613 18.36 20.94 27.01
C VAL A 613 18.61 21.04 28.51
N ASP A 614 17.68 20.54 29.32
CA ASP A 614 17.91 20.27 30.74
C ASP A 614 18.54 18.88 30.93
N PHE A 615 19.79 18.84 31.40
CA PHE A 615 20.55 17.61 31.62
C PHE A 615 20.03 16.74 32.77
N VAL A 616 19.33 17.33 33.75
CA VAL A 616 18.69 16.57 34.84
C VAL A 616 17.56 15.75 34.26
N ASP A 617 16.65 16.38 33.53
CA ASP A 617 15.52 15.69 32.89
C ASP A 617 16.01 14.73 31.79
N LEU A 618 17.09 15.07 31.08
CA LEU A 618 17.69 14.23 30.04
C LEU A 618 18.13 12.87 30.60
N ALA A 619 18.67 12.85 31.82
CA ALA A 619 19.14 11.63 32.48
C ALA A 619 18.00 10.66 32.83
N PHE A 620 16.80 11.19 33.14
CA PHE A 620 15.66 10.38 33.54
C PHE A 620 14.75 10.01 32.37
N ASP A 621 14.51 10.95 31.46
CA ASP A 621 13.48 10.82 30.43
C ASP A 621 14.01 10.64 29.01
N GLY A 622 15.29 10.99 28.75
CA GLY A 622 15.84 11.04 27.41
C GLY A 622 15.12 12.05 26.51
N LEU A 623 15.40 12.01 25.21
CA LEU A 623 14.71 12.86 24.22
C LEU A 623 13.45 12.16 23.71
N LYS A 624 12.29 12.81 23.83
CA LYS A 624 11.00 12.24 23.45
C LYS A 624 10.19 13.20 22.59
N LEU A 625 9.46 12.65 21.63
CA LEU A 625 8.44 13.41 20.90
C LEU A 625 7.19 13.54 21.77
N GLN A 626 6.79 14.77 22.05
CA GLN A 626 5.50 15.06 22.65
C GLN A 626 4.40 14.83 21.61
N TYR A 627 3.32 14.22 22.06
CA TYR A 627 2.07 14.13 21.32
C TYR A 627 1.02 15.01 22.02
N PRO A 628 1.12 16.35 21.91
CA PRO A 628 0.38 17.31 22.75
C PRO A 628 -1.15 17.25 22.62
N GLN A 629 -1.67 16.55 21.62
CA GLN A 629 -3.05 16.70 21.17
C GLN A 629 -3.99 15.55 21.60
N ILE A 630 -3.44 14.42 22.04
CA ILE A 630 -4.25 13.43 22.75
C ILE A 630 -4.44 13.97 24.16
N ARG A 631 -5.60 14.58 24.45
CA ARG A 631 -6.05 14.99 25.80
C ARG A 631 -6.24 13.76 26.73
N GLN A 632 -5.32 12.81 26.68
CA GLN A 632 -5.29 11.60 27.47
C GLN A 632 -4.30 11.83 28.61
N VAL A 633 -4.84 11.89 29.82
CA VAL A 633 -4.06 11.67 31.03
C VAL A 633 -3.76 10.17 31.08
N PHE A 634 -2.50 9.78 30.85
CA PHE A 634 -2.05 8.46 31.27
C PHE A 634 -1.89 8.52 32.79
N LEU A 635 -2.85 7.95 33.52
CA LEU A 635 -2.77 7.71 34.96
C LEU A 635 -1.87 6.51 35.26
#